data_AF-A0A265NBA8-F1
#
_entry.id   AF-A0A265NBA8-F1
#
_cell.length_a   1.000
_cell.length_b   1.000
_cell.length_c   1.000
_cell.angle_alpha   90.00
_cell.angle_beta   90.00
_cell.angle_gamma   90.00
#
_symmetry.space_group_name_H-M   'P 1'
#
loop_
_entity.id
_entity.type
_entity.pdbx_description
1 polymer ?
#
loop_
_entity_poly.entity_id
_entity_poly.type
_entity_poly.pdbx_seq_one_letter_code
_entity_poly.pdbx_strand_id
1 'polypeptide(L)' 'MLLSVCFPLFVGRTPYWKNQSGLYDQYSCHYGYAATKNPWNIEPWRPDVSTLATIIAKCNPK' A
#
# COMPACT_ATOMS: atom_id res chain seq x y z
N MET A 1 3.88 34.02 23.00
CA MET A 1 3.83 33.54 21.60
C MET A 1 4.67 32.29 21.53
N LEU A 2 4.12 31.18 22.02
CA LEU A 2 4.78 29.87 22.11
C LEU A 2 3.76 28.83 21.65
N LEU A 3 4.29 27.70 21.18
CA LEU A 3 3.63 26.44 20.81
C LEU A 3 3.44 26.21 19.30
N SER A 4 4.48 25.68 18.65
CA SER A 4 4.35 24.42 17.86
C SER A 4 5.67 24.07 17.16
N VAL A 5 6.66 23.67 17.97
CA VAL A 5 7.75 22.79 17.51
C VAL A 5 7.56 21.46 18.22
N CYS A 6 6.54 20.70 17.82
CA CYS A 6 6.37 19.32 18.24
C CYS A 6 5.53 18.55 17.21
N PHE A 7 6.03 18.40 16.00
CA PHE A 7 5.69 17.25 15.18
C PHE A 7 7.02 16.56 14.88
N PRO A 8 7.29 15.41 15.51
CA PRO A 8 8.60 14.79 15.44
C PRO A 8 8.88 14.40 13.99
N LEU A 9 10.13 14.61 13.57
CA LEU A 9 10.73 14.25 12.28
C LEU A 9 10.78 12.73 12.02
N PHE A 10 9.88 11.95 12.64
CA PHE A 10 9.85 10.48 12.69
C PHE A 10 8.59 9.86 12.08
N VAL A 11 7.81 10.59 11.27
CA VAL A 11 6.79 9.96 10.43
C VAL A 11 7.50 9.25 9.26
N GLY A 12 7.70 7.93 9.38
CA GLY A 12 7.69 7.04 8.22
C GLY A 12 9.02 6.57 7.60
N ARG A 13 10.20 6.82 8.19
CA ARG A 13 11.48 6.33 7.61
C ARG A 13 12.07 5.15 8.37
N THR A 14 11.37 4.01 8.36
CA THR A 14 12.05 2.73 8.62
C THR A 14 12.37 2.09 7.26
N PRO A 15 13.54 1.46 7.09
CA PRO A 15 13.90 0.80 5.82
C PRO A 15 12.97 -0.37 5.45
N TYR A 16 12.14 -0.82 6.39
CA TYR A 16 11.20 -1.92 6.22
C TYR A 16 9.90 -1.49 5.54
N TRP A 17 9.47 -0.24 5.72
CA TRP A 17 8.23 0.29 5.15
C TRP A 17 8.52 0.99 3.83
N LYS A 18 8.18 0.33 2.73
CA LYS A 18 8.33 0.83 1.36
C LYS A 18 7.08 0.55 0.56
N ASN A 19 6.90 1.28 -0.54
CA ASN A 19 5.83 1.05 -1.51
C ASN A 19 4.41 1.15 -0.93
N GLN A 20 4.14 2.24 -0.20
CA GLN A 20 2.85 2.44 0.47
C GLN A 20 1.67 2.57 -0.50
N SER A 21 1.86 3.25 -1.63
CA SER A 21 0.88 3.37 -2.71
C SER A 21 0.56 2.00 -3.32
N GLY A 22 1.57 1.22 -3.70
CA GLY A 22 1.37 -0.13 -4.25
C GLY A 22 0.73 -1.10 -3.25
N LEU A 23 1.03 -0.99 -1.96
CA LEU A 23 0.36 -1.77 -0.90
C LEU A 23 -1.13 -1.38 -0.76
N TYR A 24 -1.44 -0.09 -0.84
CA TYR A 24 -2.82 0.40 -0.82
C TYR A 24 -3.61 -0.09 -2.03
N ASP A 25 -3.02 -0.05 -3.24
CA ASP A 25 -3.67 -0.54 -4.46
C ASP A 25 -3.98 -2.04 -4.40
N GLN A 26 -3.03 -2.83 -3.89
CA GLN A 26 -3.24 -4.26 -3.63
C GLN A 26 -4.39 -4.50 -2.64
N TYR A 27 -4.39 -3.79 -1.51
CA TYR A 27 -5.45 -3.87 -0.51
C TYR A 27 -6.82 -3.51 -1.11
N SER A 28 -6.91 -2.37 -1.80
CA SER A 28 -8.14 -1.86 -2.42
C SER A 28 -8.70 -2.86 -3.43
N CYS A 29 -7.85 -3.45 -4.27
CA CYS A 29 -8.26 -4.48 -5.22
C CYS A 29 -8.80 -5.73 -4.52
N HIS A 30 -8.09 -6.22 -3.50
CA HIS A 30 -8.52 -7.41 -2.76
C HIS A 30 -9.83 -7.19 -2.01
N TYR A 31 -9.96 -6.06 -1.32
CA TYR A 31 -11.17 -5.69 -0.61
C TYR A 31 -12.38 -5.57 -1.56
N GLY A 32 -12.19 -4.95 -2.73
CA GLY A 32 -13.28 -4.71 -3.69
C GLY A 32 -13.65 -5.90 -4.57
N TYR A 33 -12.66 -6.72 -4.98
CA TYR A 33 -12.84 -7.69 -6.08
C TYR A 33 -12.43 -9.13 -5.74
N ALA A 34 -11.66 -9.35 -4.67
CA ALA A 34 -11.13 -10.66 -4.32
C ALA A 34 -11.20 -10.96 -2.81
N ALA A 35 -12.27 -10.48 -2.14
CA ALA A 35 -12.38 -10.51 -0.69
C ALA A 35 -12.35 -11.94 -0.11
N THR A 36 -12.87 -12.92 -0.85
CA THR A 36 -12.92 -14.34 -0.44
C THR A 36 -11.60 -15.08 -0.63
N LYS A 37 -10.60 -14.49 -1.32
CA LYS A 37 -9.27 -15.10 -1.45
C LYS A 37 -8.63 -15.19 -0.07
N ASN A 38 -7.93 -16.28 0.22
CA ASN A 38 -7.13 -16.42 1.44
C ASN A 38 -5.93 -17.33 1.15
N PRO A 39 -4.67 -16.88 1.37
CA PRO A 39 -4.26 -15.54 1.80
C PRO A 39 -4.30 -14.50 0.68
N TRP A 40 -4.36 -13.21 1.04
CA TRP A 40 -4.35 -12.10 0.06
C TRP A 40 -2.99 -11.85 -0.58
N ASN A 41 -1.88 -12.12 0.12
CA ASN A 41 -0.52 -11.90 -0.39
C ASN A 41 -0.29 -10.43 -0.80
N ILE A 42 -0.43 -9.50 0.15
CA ILE A 42 -0.16 -8.06 -0.04
C ILE A 42 1.29 -7.75 0.31
N GLU A 43 2.08 -7.37 -0.68
CA GLU A 43 3.54 -7.53 -0.61
C GLU A 43 4.29 -6.28 -1.09
N PRO A 44 5.33 -5.81 -0.37
CA PRO A 44 6.01 -4.55 -0.72
C PRO A 44 6.81 -4.60 -2.03
N TRP A 45 7.14 -5.78 -2.55
CA TRP A 45 7.96 -5.94 -3.76
C TRP A 45 7.14 -5.91 -5.06
N ARG A 46 5.81 -5.93 -4.97
CA ARG A 46 4.94 -5.78 -6.15
C ARG A 46 5.10 -4.39 -6.76
N PRO A 47 5.02 -4.24 -8.08
CA PRO A 47 5.17 -2.93 -8.70
C PRO A 47 3.98 -2.02 -8.36
N ASP A 48 4.26 -0.73 -8.22
CA ASP A 48 3.25 0.32 -8.06
C ASP A 48 2.73 0.74 -9.45
N VAL A 49 1.58 0.19 -9.85
CA VAL A 49 1.04 0.33 -11.21
C VAL A 49 -0.29 1.08 -11.29
N SER A 50 -0.77 1.67 -10.19
CA SER A 50 -2.14 2.19 -9.97
C SER A 50 -3.20 1.11 -9.68
N THR A 51 -4.27 1.52 -8.99
CA THR A 51 -5.41 0.65 -8.67
C THR A 51 -6.03 0.03 -9.94
N LEU A 52 -6.19 0.80 -11.02
CA LEU A 52 -6.82 0.30 -12.26
C LEU A 52 -5.98 -0.81 -12.91
N ALA A 53 -4.67 -0.61 -13.04
CA ALA A 53 -3.80 -1.66 -13.58
C ALA A 53 -3.73 -2.87 -12.66
N THR A 54 -3.80 -2.67 -11.34
CA THR A 54 -3.87 -3.74 -10.34
C THR A 54 -5.14 -4.59 -10.52
N ILE A 55 -6.28 -3.96 -10.79
CA ILE A 55 -7.55 -4.63 -11.11
C ILE A 55 -7.44 -5.41 -12.43
N ILE A 56 -6.90 -4.80 -13.48
CA ILE A 56 -6.68 -5.46 -14.78
C ILE A 56 -5.78 -6.69 -14.62
N ALA A 57 -4.78 -6.60 -13.75
CA ALA A 57 -3.88 -7.71 -13.37
C ALA A 57 -4.49 -8.69 -12.34
N LYS A 58 -5.81 -8.63 -12.09
CA LYS A 58 -6.55 -9.53 -11.18
C LYS A 58 -5.96 -9.54 -9.75
N CYS A 59 -5.68 -8.35 -9.23
CA CYS A 59 -5.06 -8.13 -7.91
C CYS A 59 -3.70 -8.83 -7.75
N ASN A 60 -2.96 -9.06 -8.84
CA ASN A 60 -1.66 -9.72 -8.83
C ASN A 60 -0.71 -9.13 -9.89
N PRO A 61 -0.34 -7.84 -9.80
CA PRO A 61 0.57 -7.22 -10.74
C PRO A 61 1.96 -7.90 -10.68
N LYS A 62 2.59 -8.04 -11.86
CA LYS A 62 3.88 -8.70 -12.08
C LYS A 62 4.98 -7.66 -12.14
#